data_AF-A0A1A6FJ64-F1
#
_entry.id   AF-A0A1A6FJ64-F1
#
_cell.length_a   1.000
_cell.length_b   1.000
_cell.length_c   1.000
_cell.angle_alpha   90.00
_cell.angle_beta   90.00
_cell.angle_gamma   90.00
#
_symmetry.space_group_name_H-M   'P 1'
#
loop_
_entity.id
_entity.type
_entity.pdbx_description
1 polymer ?
#
loop_
_entity_poly.entity_id
_entity_poly.type
_entity_poly.pdbx_seq_one_letter_code
_entity_poly.pdbx_strand_id
1 'polypeptide(L)'
;MATTVVHDDPIVDGALEWFARLRNEPVDATMQAAFEHWCSLSPRHAQEYRDLEAMWGSTAFRQATEWLQKNDATLVEALESGPRAAEAGARCCSS
;
A
#
# COMPACT_ATOMS: atom_id res chain seq x y z
N MET A 1 -5.27 -16.75 -12.27
CA MET A 1 -6.73 -16.56 -12.19
C MET A 1 -6.97 -15.62 -11.02
N ALA A 2 -7.55 -14.44 -11.28
CA ALA A 2 -7.77 -13.43 -10.25
C ALA A 2 -8.90 -13.90 -9.33
N THR A 3 -8.63 -14.01 -8.04
CA THR A 3 -9.65 -14.35 -7.03
C THR A 3 -10.57 -13.15 -6.90
N THR A 4 -11.71 -13.16 -7.59
CA THR A 4 -12.75 -12.13 -7.46
C THR A 4 -13.37 -12.24 -6.09
N VAL A 5 -12.92 -11.40 -5.15
CA VAL A 5 -13.64 -11.18 -3.89
C VAL A 5 -14.88 -10.37 -4.25
N VAL A 6 -15.93 -11.04 -4.72
CA VAL A 6 -17.24 -10.43 -4.91
C VAL A 6 -17.79 -10.16 -3.51
N HIS A 7 -17.78 -8.90 -3.09
CA HIS A 7 -18.50 -8.51 -1.88
C HIS A 7 -20.00 -8.66 -2.16
N ASP A 8 -20.75 -9.21 -1.19
CA ASP A 8 -22.22 -9.39 -1.31
C ASP A 8 -22.95 -8.06 -1.56
N ASP A 9 -22.31 -6.95 -1.20
CA ASP A 9 -22.83 -5.61 -1.40
C ASP A 9 -22.23 -4.93 -2.66
N PRO A 10 -23.05 -4.65 -3.69
CA PRO A 10 -22.56 -4.05 -4.94
C PRO A 10 -22.11 -2.59 -4.78
N ILE A 11 -22.50 -1.91 -3.71
CA ILE A 11 -22.09 -0.52 -3.42
C ILE A 11 -20.65 -0.53 -2.89
N VAL A 12 -20.32 -1.50 -2.03
CA VAL A 12 -18.94 -1.74 -1.56
C VAL A 12 -18.01 -2.11 -2.71
N ASP A 13 -18.44 -3.02 -3.59
CA ASP A 13 -17.67 -3.42 -4.79
C ASP A 13 -17.39 -2.22 -5.70
N GLY A 14 -18.43 -1.43 -6.01
CA GLY A 14 -18.29 -0.20 -6.80
C GLY A 14 -17.38 0.84 -6.13
N ALA A 15 -17.45 0.97 -4.80
CA ALA A 15 -16.59 1.89 -4.06
C ALA A 15 -15.11 1.49 -4.15
N LEU A 16 -14.80 0.18 -4.05
CA LEU A 16 -13.46 -0.36 -4.21
C LEU A 16 -12.94 -0.19 -5.65
N GLU A 17 -13.79 -0.42 -6.65
CA GLU A 17 -13.44 -0.22 -8.06
C GLU A 17 -13.07 1.25 -8.31
N TRP A 18 -13.93 2.19 -7.90
CA TRP A 18 -13.66 3.62 -8.04
C TRP A 18 -12.40 4.05 -7.28
N PHE A 19 -12.20 3.52 -6.07
CA PHE A 19 -11.03 3.81 -5.25
C PHE A 19 -9.73 3.35 -5.93
N ALA A 20 -9.71 2.14 -6.51
CA ALA A 20 -8.57 1.65 -7.26
C ALA A 20 -8.32 2.49 -8.52
N ARG A 21 -9.40 2.83 -9.24
CA ARG A 21 -9.35 3.58 -10.49
C ARG A 21 -8.72 4.96 -10.32
N LEU A 22 -9.23 5.75 -9.38
CA LEU A 22 -8.78 7.12 -9.12
C LEU A 22 -7.33 7.22 -8.64
N ARG A 23 -6.76 6.13 -8.11
CA ARG A 23 -5.37 6.08 -7.64
C ARG A 23 -4.38 5.51 -8.65
N ASN A 24 -4.84 4.66 -9.56
CA ASN A 24 -3.97 3.96 -10.49
C ASN A 24 -3.94 4.61 -11.88
N GLU A 25 -4.95 5.41 -12.23
CA GLU A 25 -5.07 6.08 -13.53
C GLU A 25 -4.99 7.61 -13.39
N PRO A 26 -4.50 8.33 -14.42
CA PRO A 26 -4.59 9.78 -14.45
C PRO A 26 -6.07 10.20 -14.50
N VAL A 27 -6.49 11.01 -13.53
CA VAL A 27 -7.87 11.49 -13.43
C VAL A 27 -8.10 12.60 -14.46
N ASP A 28 -8.91 12.30 -15.48
CA ASP A 28 -9.41 13.29 -16.44
C ASP A 28 -10.85 13.75 -16.09
N ALA A 29 -11.32 14.80 -16.77
CA ALA A 29 -12.64 15.37 -16.51
C ALA A 29 -13.80 14.39 -16.75
N THR A 30 -13.63 13.41 -17.64
CA THR A 30 -14.65 12.37 -17.90
C THR A 30 -14.70 11.38 -16.76
N MET A 31 -13.52 10.97 -16.26
CA MET A 31 -13.42 10.10 -15.08
C MET A 31 -14.02 10.76 -13.85
N GLN A 32 -13.72 12.04 -13.62
CA GLN A 32 -14.28 12.81 -12.51
C GLN A 32 -15.81 12.89 -12.59
N ALA A 33 -16.36 13.24 -13.75
CA ALA A 33 -17.81 13.34 -13.94
C ALA A 33 -18.52 11.99 -13.77
N ALA A 34 -17.90 10.89 -14.22
CA ALA A 34 -18.43 9.55 -14.04
C ALA A 34 -18.43 9.11 -12.57
N PHE A 35 -17.40 9.48 -11.81
CA PHE A 35 -17.34 9.25 -10.36
C PHE A 35 -18.41 10.06 -9.62
N GLU A 36 -18.56 11.35 -9.94
CA GLU A 36 -19.60 12.21 -9.34
C GLU A 36 -21.01 11.70 -9.64
N HIS A 37 -21.23 11.21 -10.87
CA HIS A 37 -22.49 10.58 -11.24
C HIS A 37 -22.77 9.35 -10.38
N TRP A 38 -21.78 8.45 -10.21
CA TRP A 38 -21.91 7.26 -9.36
C TRP A 38 -22.22 7.62 -7.90
N CYS A 39 -21.51 8.58 -7.32
CA CYS A 39 -21.79 9.11 -5.98
C CYS A 39 -23.21 9.68 -5.84
N SER A 40 -23.77 10.24 -6.92
CA SER A 40 -25.10 10.84 -6.94
C SER A 40 -26.24 9.81 -7.02
N LEU A 41 -25.96 8.57 -7.42
CA LEU A 41 -26.99 7.51 -7.53
C LEU A 41 -27.58 7.12 -6.17
N SER A 42 -26.80 7.25 -5.08
CA SER A 42 -27.28 6.98 -3.73
C SER A 42 -26.37 7.63 -2.69
N PRO A 43 -26.93 8.22 -1.61
CA PRO A 43 -26.12 8.71 -0.48
C PRO A 43 -25.19 7.65 0.10
N ARG A 44 -25.54 6.36 -0.05
CA ARG A 44 -24.70 5.25 0.42
C ARG A 44 -23.42 5.08 -0.40
N HIS A 45 -23.44 5.29 -1.73
CA HIS A 45 -22.22 5.21 -2.55
C HIS A 45 -21.16 6.20 -2.07
N ALA A 46 -21.56 7.45 -1.86
CA ALA A 46 -20.67 8.49 -1.35
C ALA A 46 -20.21 8.19 0.10
N GLN A 47 -21.01 7.50 0.90
CA GLN A 47 -20.62 7.10 2.25
C GLN A 47 -19.56 5.99 2.24
N GLU A 48 -19.80 4.89 1.52
CA GLU A 48 -18.84 3.77 1.43
C GLU A 48 -17.49 4.24 0.87
N TYR A 49 -17.50 5.09 -0.17
CA TYR A 49 -16.26 5.64 -0.72
C TYR A 49 -15.50 6.49 0.31
N ARG A 50 -16.20 7.36 1.07
CA ARG A 50 -15.58 8.16 2.14
C ARG A 50 -15.01 7.30 3.27
N ASP A 51 -15.69 6.21 3.62
CA ASP A 51 -15.22 5.30 4.66
C ASP A 51 -13.95 4.56 4.22
N LEU A 52 -13.87 4.14 2.94
CA LEU A 52 -12.64 3.61 2.35
C LEU A 52 -11.50 4.64 2.35
N GLU A 53 -11.78 5.89 1.97
CA GLU A 53 -10.79 6.97 2.01
C GLU A 53 -10.29 7.27 3.42
N ALA A 54 -11.19 7.31 4.40
CA ALA A 54 -10.85 7.56 5.79
C ALA A 54 -9.97 6.43 6.38
N MET A 55 -10.31 5.18 6.07
CA MET A 55 -9.52 4.02 6.47
C MET A 55 -8.11 4.07 5.86
N TRP A 56 -8.00 4.35 4.57
CA TRP A 56 -6.73 4.41 3.85
C TRP A 56 -5.87 5.62 4.23
N GLY A 57 -6.50 6.78 4.45
CA GLY A 57 -5.85 8.02 4.89
C GLY A 57 -5.49 8.02 6.38
N SER A 58 -5.93 7.00 7.13
CA SER A 58 -5.74 6.93 8.57
C SER A 58 -4.26 7.01 8.96
N THR A 59 -3.97 7.76 10.02
CA THR A 59 -2.62 7.90 10.56
C THR A 59 -2.06 6.55 11.02
N ALA A 60 -2.93 5.61 11.41
CA ALA A 60 -2.53 4.25 11.77
C ALA A 60 -2.00 3.47 10.55
N PHE A 61 -2.71 3.53 9.42
CA PHE A 61 -2.27 2.88 8.19
C PHE A 61 -0.95 3.48 7.66
N ARG A 62 -0.80 4.81 7.71
CA ARG A 62 0.47 5.48 7.38
C ARG A 62 1.63 5.04 8.28
N GLN A 63 1.45 5.05 9.60
CA GLN A 63 2.49 4.58 10.52
C GLN A 63 2.87 3.12 10.31
N ALA A 64 1.89 2.25 10.03
CA ALA A 64 2.15 0.84 9.73
C ALA A 64 2.96 0.66 8.44
N THR A 65 2.63 1.39 7.38
CA THR A 65 3.37 1.35 6.10
C THR A 65 4.76 1.97 6.22
N GLU A 66 4.90 3.09 6.92
CA GLU A 66 6.21 3.71 7.23
C GLU A 66 7.09 2.77 8.06
N TRP A 67 6.50 2.07 9.04
CA TRP A 67 7.22 1.09 9.84
C TRP A 67 7.71 -0.07 8.96
N LEU A 68 6.87 -0.62 8.08
CA LEU A 68 7.29 -1.67 7.15
C LEU A 68 8.45 -1.21 6.26
N GLN A 69 8.34 -0.05 5.62
CA GLN A 69 9.42 0.49 4.77
C GLN A 69 10.73 0.68 5.53
N LYS A 70 10.66 1.21 6.76
CA LYS A 70 11.85 1.47 7.59
C LYS A 70 12.51 0.18 8.08
N ASN A 71 11.74 -0.86 8.37
CA ASN A 71 12.27 -2.15 8.81
C ASN A 71 12.73 -3.03 7.61
N ASP A 72 12.14 -2.86 6.44
CA ASP A 72 12.62 -3.50 5.20
C ASP A 72 13.99 -2.92 4.78
N ALA A 73 14.17 -1.60 4.91
CA ALA A 73 15.46 -0.93 4.73
C ALA A 73 16.55 -1.46 5.68
N THR A 74 16.20 -1.87 6.90
CA THR A 74 17.16 -2.48 7.84
C THR A 74 17.53 -3.92 7.48
N LEU A 75 16.69 -4.65 6.74
CA LEU A 75 17.03 -6.00 6.28
C LEU A 75 17.98 -5.97 5.08
N VAL A 76 17.82 -5.02 4.15
CA VAL A 76 18.77 -4.85 3.03
C VAL A 76 20.14 -4.39 3.51
N GLU A 77 20.22 -3.42 4.42
CA GLU A 77 21.51 -2.91 4.92
C GLU A 77 22.26 -3.94 5.79
N ALA A 78 21.52 -4.79 6.53
CA ALA A 78 22.10 -5.91 7.29
C ALA A 78 22.58 -7.07 6.40
N LEU A 79 21.97 -7.29 5.23
CA LEU A 79 22.42 -8.28 4.26
C LEU A 79 23.61 -7.78 3.42
N GLU A 80 23.70 -6.47 3.16
CA GLU A 80 24.82 -5.86 2.43
C GLU A 80 26.07 -5.63 3.32
N SER A 81 25.90 -5.53 4.64
CA SER A 81 26.99 -5.40 5.62
C SER A 81 27.51 -6.75 6.14
N GLY A 82 27.51 -7.79 5.30
CA GLY A 82 28.09 -9.09 5.64
C GLY A 82 29.54 -8.94 6.16
N PRO A 83 29.97 -9.75 7.14
CA PRO A 83 31.26 -9.57 7.78
C PRO A 83 32.38 -9.84 6.77
N ARG A 84 33.05 -8.78 6.32
CA ARG A 84 34.34 -8.86 5.62
C ARG A 84 35.43 -9.20 6.65
N ALA A 85 35.37 -10.41 7.20
CA ALA A 85 36.45 -10.95 8.01
C ALA A 85 37.68 -11.06 7.11
N ALA A 86 38.63 -10.17 7.37
CA ALA A 86 39.91 -10.11 6.71
C ALA A 86 40.64 -11.44 6.85
N GLU A 87 40.72 -12.18 5.74
CA GLU A 87 41.72 -13.22 5.53
C GLU A 87 43.06 -12.51 5.33
N ALA A 88 43.71 -12.14 6.42
CA ALA A 88 45.11 -11.70 6.41
C ALA A 88 45.82 -12.46 7.53
N GLY A 89 46.51 -13.52 7.13
CA GLY A 89 47.29 -14.34 8.04
C GLY A 89 48.37 -13.54 8.77
N ALA A 90 48.58 -13.90 10.03
CA ALA A 90 49.87 -13.71 10.69
C ALA A 90 50.10 -14.88 11.65
N ARG A 91 51.20 -15.56 11.35
CA ARG A 91 51.76 -16.75 11.96
C ARG A 91 52.52 -16.37 13.25
N CYS A 92 52.64 -17.33 14.17
CA CYS A 92 53.72 -17.51 15.16
C CYS A 92 53.82 -16.59 16.41
N CYS A 93 53.72 -17.20 17.60
CA CYS A 93 54.77 -17.33 18.65
C CYS A 93 54.24 -17.24 20.11
N SER A 94 54.51 -18.31 20.87
CA SER A 94 54.93 -18.39 22.29
C SER A 94 53.96 -17.86 23.37
N SER A 95 53.72 -18.54 24.49
CA SER A 95 54.68 -19.24 25.35
C SER A 95 54.01 -20.26 26.28
#